data_AF-A0A7V8GJZ1-F1
#
_entry.id   AF-A0A7V8GJZ1-F1
#
_cell.length_a   1.000
_cell.length_b   1.000
_cell.length_c   1.000
_cell.angle_alpha   90.00
_cell.angle_beta   90.00
_cell.angle_gamma   90.00
#
_symmetry.space_group_name_H-M   'P 1'
#
loop_
_entity.id
_entity.type
_entity.pdbx_description
1 polymer ?
#
loop_
_entity_poly.entity_id
_entity_poly.type
_entity_poly.pdbx_seq_one_letter_code
_entity_poly.pdbx_strand_id
1 'polypeptide(L)'
;MKSWYLILLCCVWPAQEAVAACAFTSNLSSFAAETSRLVDDSSLPAPEVESVHVTRGLNGGASCDQMGFLSVKLRWPRGSGYGLDEIGFEYRLAQGTAPEGLMPPGPVVAPVSGRKTEHLFTWFDGTPAQQQALNLMLEVRAVTPDQRRGPAMLLQVPGS
;
A
#
# COMPACT_ATOMS: atom_id res chain seq x y z
N MET A 1 35.91 13.81 52.08
CA MET A 1 36.16 13.50 50.64
C MET A 1 35.17 12.41 50.22
N LYS A 2 34.67 12.46 48.97
CA LYS A 2 33.68 11.55 48.34
C LYS A 2 32.20 11.88 48.55
N SER A 3 31.83 13.07 48.08
CA SER A 3 30.54 13.31 47.44
C SER A 3 30.68 12.99 45.94
N TRP A 4 29.57 12.56 45.31
CA TRP A 4 29.11 13.11 44.02
C TRP A 4 29.19 12.34 42.68
N TYR A 5 29.15 11.01 42.58
CA TYR A 5 29.20 10.36 41.26
C TYR A 5 28.22 9.20 41.00
N LEU A 6 26.96 9.27 41.45
CA LEU A 6 25.98 8.19 41.16
C LEU A 6 24.60 8.66 40.68
N ILE A 7 24.44 9.92 40.25
CA ILE A 7 23.17 10.42 39.69
C ILE A 7 23.45 11.05 38.31
N LEU A 8 23.95 10.28 37.35
CA LEU A 8 24.16 10.77 35.98
C LEU A 8 24.07 9.65 34.92
N LEU A 9 23.27 8.61 35.18
CA LEU A 9 23.17 7.43 34.29
C LEU A 9 21.75 7.10 33.80
N CYS A 10 20.74 7.95 34.08
CA CYS A 10 19.36 7.72 33.61
C CYS A 10 18.87 8.71 32.52
N CYS A 11 19.71 9.64 32.04
CA CYS A 11 19.27 10.66 31.08
C CYS A 11 19.80 10.47 29.65
N VAL A 12 20.38 9.31 29.33
CA VAL A 12 20.91 9.03 27.98
C VAL A 12 20.38 7.69 27.49
N TRP A 13 19.05 7.54 27.47
CA TRP A 13 18.41 6.53 26.64
C TRP A 13 17.65 7.27 25.55
N PRO A 14 18.00 7.08 24.26
CA PRO A 14 17.43 7.87 23.19
C PRO A 14 15.93 7.59 23.11
N ALA A 15 15.17 8.67 22.90
CA ALA A 15 13.75 8.71 22.64
C ALA A 15 13.40 8.07 21.27
N GLN A 16 13.68 6.78 21.11
CA GLN A 16 13.47 6.01 19.88
C GLN A 16 12.49 4.84 20.07
N GLU A 17 11.48 4.99 20.93
CA GLU A 17 10.44 3.96 21.09
C GLU A 17 9.09 4.31 20.46
N ALA A 18 8.88 5.56 20.01
CA ALA A 18 7.59 5.96 19.45
C ALA A 18 7.29 5.38 18.05
N VAL A 19 8.29 4.88 17.31
CA VAL A 19 8.07 4.29 15.97
C VAL A 19 7.76 2.79 16.05
N ALA A 20 8.05 2.12 17.16
CA ALA A 20 7.98 0.67 17.29
C ALA A 20 6.58 0.12 17.67
N ALA A 21 5.62 0.97 18.04
CA ALA A 21 4.32 0.52 18.53
C ALA A 21 3.20 0.50 17.48
N CYS A 22 3.47 0.88 16.22
CA CYS A 22 2.43 0.82 15.21
C CYS A 22 2.28 -0.58 14.60
N ALA A 23 1.27 -1.32 15.07
CA ALA A 23 0.97 -2.67 14.61
C ALA A 23 0.20 -2.71 13.27
N PHE A 24 -0.25 -1.56 12.75
CA PHE A 24 -0.96 -1.47 11.47
C PHE A 24 0.05 -1.39 10.32
N THR A 25 0.21 -2.53 9.63
CA THR A 25 1.06 -2.65 8.45
C THR A 25 0.21 -2.98 7.23
N SER A 26 0.76 -2.69 6.05
CA SER A 26 0.16 -3.13 4.78
C SER A 26 -0.02 -4.65 4.76
N ASN A 27 -1.11 -5.13 4.15
CA ASN A 27 -1.32 -6.57 3.94
C ASN A 27 -0.71 -7.09 2.63
N LEU A 28 0.07 -6.26 1.94
CA LEU A 28 0.64 -6.56 0.64
C LEU A 28 1.95 -7.33 0.79
N SER A 29 2.13 -8.31 -0.08
CA SER A 29 3.40 -9.00 -0.29
C SER A 29 3.86 -8.83 -1.73
N SER A 30 5.16 -8.87 -1.98
CA SER A 30 5.71 -8.81 -3.34
C SER A 30 5.27 -10.03 -4.15
N PHE A 31 4.80 -9.80 -5.37
CA PHE A 31 4.61 -10.86 -6.36
C PHE A 31 5.90 -11.05 -7.14
N ALA A 32 6.31 -12.30 -7.33
CA ALA A 32 7.54 -12.64 -8.03
C ALA A 32 7.39 -12.44 -9.55
N ALA A 33 7.59 -11.21 -10.00
CA ALA A 33 7.61 -10.84 -11.41
C ALA A 33 8.71 -9.78 -11.66
N GLU A 34 9.54 -9.99 -12.68
CA GLU A 34 10.51 -8.97 -13.08
C GLU A 34 9.80 -7.91 -13.94
N THR A 35 9.54 -6.72 -13.37
CA THR A 35 8.79 -5.65 -14.04
C THR A 35 9.35 -5.23 -15.40
N SER A 36 10.68 -5.30 -15.58
CA SER A 36 11.37 -4.94 -16.83
C SER A 36 11.13 -5.92 -17.98
N ARG A 37 10.59 -7.11 -17.69
CA ARG A 37 10.32 -8.16 -18.68
C ARG A 37 8.83 -8.36 -18.95
N LEU A 38 7.96 -7.51 -18.38
CA LEU A 38 6.53 -7.66 -18.57
C LEU A 38 6.12 -7.40 -20.02
N VAL A 39 5.36 -8.33 -20.58
CA VAL A 39 4.80 -8.25 -21.94
C VAL A 39 3.30 -8.00 -21.83
N ASP A 40 2.82 -6.96 -22.51
CA ASP A 40 1.39 -6.64 -22.53
C ASP A 40 0.61 -7.71 -23.30
N ASP A 41 -0.44 -8.25 -22.66
CA ASP A 41 -1.30 -9.30 -23.21
C ASP A 41 -2.78 -8.92 -23.00
N SER A 42 -3.47 -8.58 -24.09
CA SER A 42 -4.88 -8.21 -24.09
C SER A 42 -5.82 -9.41 -23.91
N SER A 43 -5.32 -10.65 -23.95
CA SER A 43 -6.13 -11.85 -23.67
C SER A 43 -6.39 -12.04 -22.18
N LEU A 44 -5.55 -11.45 -21.32
CA LEU A 44 -5.81 -11.37 -19.88
C LEU A 44 -6.92 -10.35 -19.61
N PRO A 45 -7.85 -10.63 -18.69
CA PRO A 45 -8.84 -9.64 -18.32
C PRO A 45 -8.25 -8.56 -17.40
N ALA A 46 -8.81 -7.36 -17.44
CA ALA A 46 -8.56 -6.36 -16.41
C ALA A 46 -9.26 -6.78 -15.10
N PRO A 47 -8.69 -6.48 -13.92
CA PRO A 47 -9.42 -6.62 -12.67
C PRO A 47 -10.61 -5.67 -12.59
N GLU A 48 -11.62 -6.04 -11.83
CA GLU A 48 -12.77 -5.18 -11.54
C GLU A 48 -12.57 -4.53 -10.17
N VAL A 49 -12.69 -3.20 -10.08
CA VAL A 49 -12.62 -2.49 -8.80
C VAL A 49 -14.02 -2.52 -8.16
N GLU A 50 -14.11 -3.12 -6.97
CA GLU A 50 -15.36 -3.14 -6.19
C GLU A 50 -15.50 -1.90 -5.30
N SER A 51 -14.43 -1.49 -4.65
CA SER A 51 -14.42 -0.25 -3.88
C SER A 51 -13.01 0.31 -3.67
N VAL A 52 -12.96 1.62 -3.43
CA VAL A 52 -11.76 2.35 -3.05
C VAL A 52 -12.10 3.19 -1.82
N HIS A 53 -11.36 3.00 -0.73
CA HIS A 53 -11.58 3.73 0.52
C HIS A 53 -10.27 4.32 1.01
N VAL A 54 -10.35 5.57 1.45
CA VAL A 54 -9.23 6.31 2.04
C VAL A 54 -9.57 6.59 3.49
N THR A 55 -8.63 6.30 4.37
CA THR A 55 -8.64 6.77 5.76
C THR A 55 -7.41 7.64 5.96
N ARG A 56 -7.63 8.84 6.46
CA ARG A 56 -6.58 9.84 6.66
C ARG A 56 -5.97 9.73 8.04
N GLY A 57 -4.72 10.19 8.15
CA GLY A 57 -4.09 10.40 9.44
C GLY A 57 -4.91 11.38 10.30
N LEU A 58 -4.80 11.22 11.60
CA LEU A 58 -5.38 12.04 12.63
C LEU A 58 -4.26 12.68 13.46
N ASN A 59 -4.60 13.75 14.17
CA ASN A 59 -3.71 14.37 15.14
C ASN A 59 -4.01 13.84 16.55
N GLY A 60 -3.72 12.55 16.78
CA GLY A 60 -3.83 11.95 18.10
C GLY A 60 -2.47 11.70 18.75
N GLY A 61 -2.50 11.21 20.00
CA GLY A 61 -1.30 10.98 20.81
C GLY A 61 -0.67 9.60 20.63
N ALA A 62 -1.25 8.71 19.82
CA ALA A 62 -0.72 7.38 19.53
C ALA A 62 0.20 7.40 18.30
N SER A 63 1.15 6.48 18.27
CA SER A 63 2.17 6.37 17.21
C SER A 63 1.59 6.12 15.81
N CYS A 64 0.41 5.50 15.71
CA CYS A 64 -0.25 5.22 14.43
C CYS A 64 -1.14 6.34 13.94
N ASP A 65 -1.43 7.36 14.75
CA ASP A 65 -2.50 8.30 14.43
C ASP A 65 -2.20 9.04 13.12
N GLN A 66 -0.94 9.28 12.81
CA GLN A 66 -0.53 9.98 11.59
C GLN A 66 -0.45 9.08 10.34
N MET A 67 -0.89 7.82 10.42
CA MET A 67 -0.90 6.91 9.27
C MET A 67 -2.17 7.06 8.44
N GLY A 68 -1.98 7.04 7.12
CA GLY A 68 -3.05 6.93 6.16
C GLY A 68 -3.19 5.50 5.64
N PHE A 69 -4.42 5.15 5.25
CA PHE A 69 -4.77 3.85 4.70
C PHE A 69 -5.56 4.02 3.40
N LEU A 70 -5.19 3.23 2.40
CA LEU A 70 -5.92 3.13 1.14
C LEU A 70 -6.29 1.66 0.97
N SER A 71 -7.59 1.38 1.04
CA SER A 71 -8.14 0.04 0.76
C SER A 71 -8.69 0.02 -0.66
N VAL A 72 -8.18 -0.90 -1.47
CA VAL A 72 -8.68 -1.18 -2.82
C VAL A 72 -9.20 -2.62 -2.85
N LYS A 73 -10.52 -2.77 -3.00
CA LYS A 73 -11.14 -4.08 -3.17
C LYS A 73 -11.22 -4.42 -4.64
N LEU A 74 -10.60 -5.51 -5.02
CA LEU A 74 -10.59 -6.02 -6.39
C LEU A 74 -11.40 -7.31 -6.48
N ARG A 75 -12.03 -7.51 -7.63
CA ARG A 75 -12.65 -8.76 -8.05
C ARG A 75 -12.01 -9.25 -9.34
N TRP A 76 -11.69 -10.53 -9.38
CA TRP A 76 -11.17 -11.18 -10.58
C TRP A 76 -12.30 -11.70 -11.48
N PRO A 77 -12.27 -11.37 -12.78
CA PRO A 77 -13.24 -11.89 -13.74
C PRO A 77 -13.23 -13.42 -13.82
N ARG A 78 -14.39 -14.00 -14.14
CA ARG A 78 -14.51 -15.45 -14.39
C ARG A 78 -13.99 -15.78 -15.78
N GLY A 79 -13.65 -17.06 -15.98
CA GLY A 79 -13.25 -17.56 -17.29
C GLY A 79 -11.86 -17.10 -17.75
N SER A 80 -11.09 -16.51 -16.83
CA SER A 80 -9.65 -16.34 -17.02
C SER A 80 -8.95 -17.69 -16.94
N GLY A 81 -7.80 -17.82 -17.61
CA GLY A 81 -6.93 -18.99 -17.49
C GLY A 81 -6.16 -19.08 -16.16
N TYR A 82 -6.41 -18.16 -15.23
CA TYR A 82 -5.70 -18.03 -13.95
C TYR A 82 -6.66 -17.78 -12.79
N GLY A 83 -6.41 -18.44 -11.67
CA GLY A 83 -6.97 -18.10 -10.36
C GLY A 83 -6.45 -16.74 -9.87
N LEU A 84 -7.20 -16.11 -8.96
CA LEU A 84 -6.80 -14.85 -8.34
C LEU A 84 -5.56 -15.04 -7.43
N ASP A 85 -5.39 -16.23 -6.87
CA ASP A 85 -4.24 -16.64 -6.07
C ASP A 85 -2.96 -16.90 -6.88
N GLU A 86 -3.05 -16.93 -8.22
CA GLU A 86 -1.93 -17.17 -9.12
C GLU A 86 -1.37 -15.89 -9.76
N ILE A 87 -2.04 -14.75 -9.56
CA ILE A 87 -1.70 -13.48 -10.21
C ILE A 87 -1.31 -12.41 -9.20
N GLY A 88 -0.42 -11.53 -9.60
CA GLY A 88 -0.12 -10.28 -8.92
C GLY A 88 -0.81 -9.08 -9.57
N PHE A 89 -0.69 -7.93 -8.92
CA PHE A 89 -1.22 -6.68 -9.42
C PHE A 89 -0.14 -5.59 -9.42
N GLU A 90 0.12 -5.02 -10.59
CA GLU A 90 0.96 -3.84 -10.75
C GLU A 90 0.10 -2.58 -10.57
N TYR A 91 0.54 -1.68 -9.69
CA TYR A 91 -0.05 -0.36 -9.49
C TYR A 91 0.86 0.72 -10.04
N ARG A 92 0.32 1.63 -10.84
CA ARG A 92 1.07 2.76 -11.40
C ARG A 92 0.28 4.05 -11.25
N LEU A 93 0.99 5.15 -11.01
CA LEU A 93 0.39 6.48 -11.02
C LEU A 93 0.08 6.88 -12.48
N ALA A 94 -1.20 7.04 -12.79
CA ALA A 94 -1.65 7.51 -14.10
C ALA A 94 -1.71 9.05 -14.15
N GLN A 95 -2.19 9.66 -13.06
CA GLN A 95 -2.33 11.10 -12.92
C GLN A 95 -2.26 11.53 -11.45
N GLY A 96 -1.76 12.74 -11.20
CA GLY A 96 -1.68 13.35 -9.87
C GLY A 96 -0.32 13.17 -9.22
N THR A 97 -0.28 13.18 -7.90
CA THR A 97 0.95 12.95 -7.11
C THR A 97 0.61 12.08 -5.92
N ALA A 98 1.28 10.92 -5.81
CA ALA A 98 1.14 10.05 -4.66
C ALA A 98 2.08 10.51 -3.54
N PRO A 99 1.64 10.46 -2.26
CA PRO A 99 2.53 10.61 -1.12
C PRO A 99 3.65 9.57 -1.14
N GLU A 100 4.77 9.92 -0.52
CA GLU A 100 5.89 8.99 -0.35
C GLU A 100 5.45 7.72 0.39
N GLY A 101 5.88 6.56 -0.10
CA GLY A 101 5.56 5.26 0.49
C GLY A 101 4.17 4.70 0.15
N LEU A 102 3.26 5.49 -0.45
CA LEU A 102 1.93 4.97 -0.82
C LEU A 102 2.02 3.90 -1.93
N MET A 103 2.92 4.10 -2.91
CA MET A 103 3.01 3.25 -4.10
C MET A 103 3.96 2.08 -3.85
N PRO A 104 3.54 0.83 -4.15
CA PRO A 104 4.43 -0.31 -4.09
C PRO A 104 5.48 -0.21 -5.21
N PRO A 105 6.71 -0.74 -4.99
CA PRO A 105 7.79 -0.67 -5.98
C PRO A 105 7.62 -1.64 -7.15
N GLY A 106 6.65 -2.56 -7.08
CA GLY A 106 6.42 -3.58 -8.09
C GLY A 106 5.08 -4.29 -7.88
N PRO A 107 4.84 -5.39 -8.63
CA PRO A 107 3.61 -6.16 -8.51
C PRO A 107 3.43 -6.74 -7.10
N VAL A 108 2.20 -6.72 -6.60
CA VAL A 108 1.85 -7.17 -5.25
C VAL A 108 0.72 -8.20 -5.26
N VAL A 109 0.65 -8.98 -4.19
CA VAL A 109 -0.47 -9.85 -3.84
C VAL A 109 -0.97 -9.54 -2.44
N ALA A 110 -2.21 -9.92 -2.16
CA ALA A 110 -2.82 -9.88 -0.82
C ALA A 110 -3.66 -11.15 -0.60
N PRO A 111 -4.10 -11.43 0.64
CA PRO A 111 -4.97 -12.57 0.92
C PRO A 111 -6.21 -12.61 0.01
N VAL A 112 -6.55 -13.81 -0.45
CA VAL A 112 -7.64 -14.04 -1.40
C VAL A 112 -8.84 -14.67 -0.70
N SER A 113 -10.04 -14.18 -1.02
CA SER A 113 -11.32 -14.77 -0.63
C SER A 113 -12.17 -15.04 -1.86
N GLY A 114 -12.13 -16.28 -2.35
CA GLY A 114 -12.76 -16.68 -3.59
C GLY A 114 -12.19 -15.91 -4.79
N ARG A 115 -12.99 -15.00 -5.37
CA ARG A 115 -12.56 -14.14 -6.50
C ARG A 115 -12.27 -12.71 -6.08
N LYS A 116 -12.14 -12.45 -4.79
CA LYS A 116 -11.96 -11.12 -4.24
C LYS A 116 -10.67 -11.03 -3.46
N THR A 117 -10.06 -9.86 -3.47
CA THR A 117 -8.94 -9.52 -2.61
C THR A 117 -9.05 -8.06 -2.20
N GLU A 118 -8.55 -7.73 -1.01
CA GLU A 118 -8.48 -6.37 -0.49
C GLU A 118 -7.02 -5.99 -0.33
N HIS A 119 -6.61 -4.94 -1.04
CA HIS A 119 -5.26 -4.42 -1.00
C HIS A 119 -5.23 -3.22 -0.06
N LEU A 120 -4.51 -3.34 1.04
CA LEU A 120 -4.36 -2.30 2.05
C LEU A 120 -2.98 -1.66 1.92
N PHE A 121 -2.93 -0.46 1.35
CA PHE A 121 -1.74 0.38 1.32
C PHE A 121 -1.69 1.26 2.56
N THR A 122 -0.47 1.54 3.00
CA THR A 122 -0.20 2.39 4.17
C THR A 122 0.86 3.43 3.82
N TRP A 123 0.68 4.66 4.26
CA TRP A 123 1.70 5.70 4.14
C TRP A 123 1.70 6.60 5.39
N PHE A 124 2.76 7.39 5.54
CA PHE A 124 2.80 8.44 6.53
C PHE A 124 2.02 9.64 6.01
N ASP A 125 0.83 9.88 6.54
CA ASP A 125 -0.07 10.95 6.11
C ASP A 125 0.15 12.24 6.92
N GLY A 126 0.78 12.12 8.09
CA GLY A 126 1.01 13.23 9.00
C GLY A 126 -0.26 13.70 9.69
N THR A 127 -0.14 14.83 10.38
CA THR A 127 -1.30 15.51 10.98
C THR A 127 -2.17 16.18 9.89
N PRO A 128 -3.45 16.51 10.15
CA PRO A 128 -4.33 17.15 9.17
C PRO A 128 -3.77 18.44 8.55
N ALA A 129 -2.89 19.17 9.25
CA ALA A 129 -2.26 20.38 8.72
C ALA A 129 -1.08 20.10 7.76
N GLN A 130 -0.54 18.88 7.76
CA GLN A 130 0.60 18.46 6.94
C GLN A 130 0.19 17.59 5.75
N GLN A 131 -1.06 17.17 5.74
CA GLN A 131 -1.64 16.25 4.78
C GLN A 131 -1.60 16.79 3.35
N GLN A 132 -1.07 15.98 2.43
CA GLN A 132 -1.15 16.25 1.00
C GLN A 132 -2.51 15.81 0.44
N ALA A 133 -3.08 16.59 -0.48
CA ALA A 133 -4.32 16.22 -1.17
C ALA A 133 -4.15 14.94 -2.01
N LEU A 134 -5.07 13.97 -1.84
CA LEU A 134 -5.09 12.70 -2.58
C LEU A 134 -5.95 12.78 -3.85
N ASN A 135 -5.60 13.70 -4.75
CA ASN A 135 -6.25 13.81 -6.05
C ASN A 135 -5.42 13.05 -7.08
N LEU A 136 -5.56 11.72 -7.11
CA LEU A 136 -4.77 10.86 -7.99
C LEU A 136 -5.59 9.74 -8.63
N MET A 137 -5.13 9.33 -9.81
CA MET A 137 -5.68 8.21 -10.56
C MET A 137 -4.59 7.15 -10.68
N LEU A 138 -4.90 5.92 -10.28
CA LEU A 138 -3.99 4.79 -10.42
C LEU A 138 -4.46 3.86 -11.53
N GLU A 139 -3.50 3.31 -12.26
CA GLU A 139 -3.69 2.10 -13.05
C GLU A 139 -3.45 0.90 -12.15
N VAL A 140 -4.33 -0.09 -12.24
CA VAL A 140 -4.10 -1.44 -11.72
C VAL A 140 -4.15 -2.44 -12.88
N ARG A 141 -3.13 -3.28 -12.98
CA ARG A 141 -2.96 -4.28 -14.04
C ARG A 141 -2.67 -5.63 -13.43
N ALA A 142 -3.30 -6.68 -13.93
CA ALA A 142 -2.95 -8.04 -13.54
C ALA A 142 -1.59 -8.45 -14.14
N VAL A 143 -0.79 -9.16 -13.37
CA VAL A 143 0.52 -9.69 -13.75
C VAL A 143 0.55 -11.18 -13.46
N THR A 144 0.90 -11.99 -14.46
CA THR A 144 0.98 -13.44 -14.33
C THR A 144 2.41 -13.89 -14.05
N PRO A 145 2.62 -15.13 -13.55
CA PRO A 145 3.96 -15.66 -13.26
C PRO A 145 4.87 -15.78 -14.49
N ASP A 146 4.27 -15.94 -15.68
CA ASP A 146 4.96 -15.99 -16.98
C ASP A 146 5.18 -14.58 -17.57
N GLN A 147 5.15 -13.54 -16.74
CA GLN A 147 5.54 -12.17 -17.10
C GLN A 147 4.61 -11.51 -18.11
N ARG A 148 3.34 -11.92 -18.15
CA ARG A 148 2.32 -11.25 -18.96
C ARG A 148 1.57 -10.23 -18.12
N ARG A 149 1.22 -9.11 -18.73
CA ARG A 149 0.53 -7.99 -18.09
C ARG A 149 -0.76 -7.67 -18.81
N GLY A 150 -1.86 -7.76 -18.08
CA GLY A 150 -3.19 -7.47 -18.61
C GLY A 150 -3.43 -5.99 -18.91
N PRO A 151 -4.60 -5.66 -19.48
CA PRO A 151 -5.02 -4.28 -19.68
C PRO A 151 -5.21 -3.54 -18.34
N ALA A 152 -5.14 -2.22 -18.40
CA ALA A 152 -5.32 -1.36 -17.22
C ALA A 152 -6.78 -1.19 -16.84
N MET A 153 -7.03 -1.26 -15.54
CA MET A 153 -8.20 -0.69 -14.90
C MET A 153 -7.79 0.60 -14.21
N LEU A 154 -8.53 1.69 -14.48
CA LEU A 154 -8.31 2.97 -13.82
C LEU A 154 -9.13 3.04 -12.54
N LEU A 155 -8.48 3.43 -11.45
CA LEU A 155 -9.13 3.68 -10.17
C LEU A 155 -8.88 5.12 -9.74
N GLN A 156 -9.96 5.84 -9.45
CA GLN A 156 -9.89 7.17 -8.86
C GLN A 156 -9.73 7.01 -7.36
N VAL A 157 -8.65 7.58 -6.80
CA VAL A 157 -8.56 7.74 -5.35
C VAL A 157 -9.34 9.00 -4.99
N PRO A 158 -10.34 8.90 -4.11
CA PRO A 158 -11.11 10.07 -3.71
C PRO A 158 -10.21 11.02 -2.92
N GLY A 159 -10.26 12.30 -3.27
CA GLY A 159 -9.75 13.35 -2.41
C GLY A 159 -10.63 13.43 -1.16
N SER A 160 -10.00 13.47 0.02
CA SER A 160 -10.64 13.71 1.31
C SER A 160 -10.35 15.12 1.79
#